data_AF-A0A5J9TFT5-F1
#
_entry.id   AF-A0A5J9TFT5-F1
#
_cell.length_a   1.000
_cell.length_b   1.000
_cell.length_c   1.000
_cell.angle_alpha   90.00
_cell.angle_beta   90.00
_cell.angle_gamma   90.00
#
_symmetry.space_group_name_H-M   'P 1'
#
loop_
_entity.id
_entity.type
_entity.pdbx_description
1 polymer ?
#
loop_
_entity_poly.entity_id
_entity_poly.type
_entity_poly.pdbx_seq_one_letter_code
_entity_poly.pdbx_strand_id
1 'polypeptide(L)'
;MVECTKQTIRALREATTSAAPWGGGRRGEVEIGAFMTRLTGDIISRTEFDTSYETGKRIFHLLEDLQRLTARSSRYLWIPGSQ
;
A
#
# COMPACT_ATOMS: atom_id res chain seq x y z
N MET A 1 -10.51 8.73 10.38
CA MET A 1 -10.96 8.99 8.99
C MET A 1 -10.64 10.40 8.51
N VAL A 2 -10.99 11.47 9.24
CA VAL A 2 -10.75 12.87 8.82
C VAL A 2 -9.29 13.15 8.45
N GLU A 3 -8.32 12.60 9.19
CA GLU A 3 -6.90 12.80 8.92
C GLU A 3 -6.42 12.15 7.60
N CYS A 4 -6.93 10.96 7.24
CA CYS A 4 -6.60 10.28 5.98
C CYS A 4 -7.07 11.12 4.78
N THR A 5 -8.27 11.70 4.88
CA THR A 5 -8.84 12.58 3.86
C THR A 5 -8.04 13.87 3.72
N LYS A 6 -7.65 14.50 4.85
CA LYS A 6 -6.81 15.72 4.84
C LYS A 6 -5.48 15.49 4.12
N GLN A 7 -4.81 14.37 4.40
CA GLN A 7 -3.54 14.01 3.75
C GLN A 7 -3.72 13.83 2.24
N THR A 8 -4.80 13.14 1.82
CA THR A 8 -5.10 12.91 0.40
C THR A 8 -5.40 14.23 -0.33
N ILE A 9 -6.21 15.12 0.26
CA ILE A 9 -6.51 16.44 -0.31
C ILE A 9 -5.24 17.28 -0.47
N ARG A 10 -4.33 17.23 0.51
CA ARG A 10 -3.05 17.93 0.44
C ARG A 10 -2.19 17.39 -0.72
N ALA A 11 -2.02 16.08 -0.82
CA ALA A 11 -1.26 15.45 -1.89
C ALA A 11 -1.86 15.75 -3.28
N LEU A 12 -3.19 15.76 -3.38
CA LEU A 12 -3.88 16.10 -4.63
C LEU A 12 -3.65 17.57 -5.03
N ARG A 13 -3.75 18.52 -4.10
CA ARG A 13 -3.43 19.94 -4.35
C ARG A 13 -1.98 20.14 -4.81
N GLU A 14 -1.04 19.44 -4.18
CA GLU A 14 0.37 19.48 -4.55
C GLU A 14 0.57 18.94 -5.98
N ALA A 15 -0.09 17.83 -6.34
CA ALA A 15 -0.06 17.27 -7.69
C ALA A 15 -0.70 18.21 -8.74
N THR A 16 -1.78 18.91 -8.41
CA THR A 16 -2.41 19.89 -9.33
C THR A 16 -1.54 21.13 -9.54
N THR A 17 -0.79 21.55 -8.52
CA THR A 17 0.04 22.78 -8.56
C THR A 17 1.39 22.55 -9.22
N SER A 18 1.95 21.35 -9.11
CA SER A 18 3.25 20.98 -9.69
C SER A 18 3.19 20.70 -11.21
N ALA A 19 2.00 20.55 -11.79
CA ALA A 19 1.80 20.46 -13.24
C ALA A 19 1.84 21.85 -13.92
N ALA A 20 3.03 22.34 -14.26
CA ALA A 20 3.23 23.53 -15.11
C ALA A 20 4.56 23.44 -15.88
N PRO A 21 4.86 24.30 -16.87
CA PRO A 21 4.09 24.82 -18.00
C PRO A 21 4.54 24.21 -19.36
N TRP A 22 5.45 23.23 -19.35
CA TRP A 22 6.05 22.62 -20.55
C TRP A 22 5.71 21.13 -20.63
N GLY A 23 4.54 20.81 -21.18
CA GLY A 23 4.12 19.43 -21.42
C GLY A 23 2.66 19.45 -21.80
N GLY A 24 2.33 18.95 -22.99
CA GLY A 24 1.04 19.12 -23.68
C GLY A 24 -0.19 18.48 -23.03
N GLY A 25 -0.22 18.30 -21.71
CA GLY A 25 -1.42 18.00 -20.93
C GLY A 25 -2.13 19.29 -20.52
N ARG A 26 -3.46 19.28 -20.57
CA ARG A 26 -4.30 20.42 -20.19
C ARG A 26 -4.00 20.80 -18.74
N ARG A 27 -3.54 22.03 -18.54
CA ARG A 27 -3.23 22.64 -17.23
C ARG A 27 -4.38 22.35 -16.25
N GLY A 28 -4.18 21.44 -15.30
CA GLY A 28 -5.15 21.15 -14.23
C GLY A 28 -5.81 19.76 -14.23
N GLU A 29 -5.48 18.84 -15.15
CA GLU A 29 -5.95 17.45 -15.06
C GLU A 29 -4.98 16.58 -14.23
N VAL A 30 -5.51 15.83 -13.26
CA VAL A 30 -4.75 14.92 -12.39
C VAL A 30 -5.42 13.55 -12.41
N GLU A 31 -4.63 12.49 -12.56
CA GLU A 31 -5.09 11.10 -12.40
C GLU A 31 -5.49 10.88 -10.93
N ILE A 32 -6.78 10.65 -10.67
CA ILE A 32 -7.33 10.57 -9.31
C ILE A 32 -7.36 9.15 -8.75
N GLY A 33 -7.29 8.12 -9.60
CA GLY A 33 -7.41 6.72 -9.24
C GLY A 33 -6.37 6.32 -8.19
N ALA A 34 -5.09 6.68 -8.38
CA ALA A 34 -4.05 6.40 -7.40
C ALA A 34 -4.31 7.05 -6.03
N PHE A 35 -4.85 8.27 -6.00
CA PHE A 35 -5.22 8.96 -4.77
C PHE A 35 -6.40 8.28 -4.07
N MET A 36 -7.41 7.86 -4.84
CA MET A 36 -8.56 7.15 -4.30
C MET A 36 -8.18 5.77 -3.76
N THR A 37 -7.38 4.99 -4.49
CA THR A 37 -6.89 3.70 -4.01
C THR A 37 -6.14 3.85 -2.69
N ARG A 38 -5.28 4.87 -2.57
CA ARG A 38 -4.55 5.12 -1.32
C ARG A 38 -5.48 5.55 -0.18
N LEU A 39 -6.40 6.47 -0.42
CA LEU A 39 -7.38 6.92 0.59
C LEU A 39 -8.24 5.76 1.07
N THR A 40 -8.75 4.94 0.16
CA THR A 40 -9.53 3.75 0.49
C THR A 40 -8.70 2.77 1.32
N GLY A 41 -7.44 2.53 0.94
CA GLY A 41 -6.51 1.72 1.70
C GLY A 41 -6.31 2.25 3.13
N ASP A 42 -6.07 3.55 3.28
CA ASP A 42 -5.87 4.17 4.61
C ASP A 42 -7.15 4.15 5.46
N ILE A 43 -8.33 4.25 4.86
CA ILE A 43 -9.62 4.11 5.57
C ILE A 43 -9.77 2.68 6.07
N ILE A 44 -9.68 1.67 5.19
CA ILE A 44 -9.83 0.26 5.57
C ILE A 44 -8.81 -0.13 6.64
N SER A 45 -7.53 0.22 6.44
CA SER A 45 -6.47 -0.08 7.40
C SER A 45 -6.72 0.53 8.77
N ARG A 46 -7.32 1.73 8.82
CA ARG A 46 -7.62 2.40 10.08
C ARG A 46 -8.93 1.94 10.72
N THR A 47 -9.94 1.54 9.95
CA THR A 47 -11.23 1.08 10.50
C THR A 47 -11.16 -0.35 10.98
N GLU A 48 -10.59 -1.25 10.16
CA GLU A 48 -10.60 -2.68 10.44
C GLU A 48 -9.45 -3.13 11.33
N PHE A 49 -8.31 -2.43 11.26
CA PHE A 49 -7.08 -2.87 11.90
C PHE A 49 -6.47 -1.83 12.86
N ASP A 50 -7.03 -0.62 12.93
CA ASP A 50 -6.45 0.52 13.67
C ASP A 50 -4.98 0.80 13.27
N THR A 51 -4.66 0.61 11.99
CA THR A 51 -3.31 0.81 11.42
C THR A 51 -3.31 1.74 10.20
N SER A 52 -2.22 1.71 9.42
CA SER A 52 -2.06 2.47 8.17
C SER A 52 -1.97 1.55 6.95
N TYR A 53 -2.28 2.08 5.76
CA TYR A 53 -2.17 1.32 4.52
C TYR A 53 -0.75 0.80 4.27
N GLU A 54 0.26 1.60 4.61
CA GLU A 54 1.68 1.24 4.50
C GLU A 54 2.06 0.09 5.45
N THR A 55 1.54 0.11 6.68
CA THR A 55 1.70 -1.01 7.63
C THR A 55 1.12 -2.30 7.05
N GLY A 56 -0.08 -2.22 6.47
CA GLY A 56 -0.73 -3.36 5.80
C GLY A 56 0.15 -3.95 4.70
N LYS A 57 0.66 -3.12 3.77
CA LYS A 57 1.59 -3.58 2.72
C LYS A 57 2.83 -4.26 3.29
N ARG A 58 3.41 -3.71 4.36
CA ARG A 58 4.58 -4.31 5.02
C ARG A 58 4.28 -5.70 5.59
N ILE A 59 3.10 -5.89 6.19
CA ILE A 59 2.68 -7.20 6.71
C ILE A 59 2.60 -8.24 5.58
N PHE A 60 1.98 -7.90 4.45
CA PHE A 60 1.88 -8.83 3.32
C PHE A 60 3.25 -9.23 2.75
N HIS A 61 4.20 -8.29 2.63
CA HIS A 61 5.56 -8.64 2.23
C HIS A 61 6.25 -9.58 3.22
N LEU A 62 6.09 -9.35 4.53
CA LEU A 62 6.66 -10.23 5.56
C LEU A 62 6.01 -11.63 5.54
N LEU A 63 4.71 -11.71 5.25
CA LEU A 63 4.01 -12.99 5.10
C LEU A 63 4.50 -13.76 3.87
N GLU A 64 4.71 -13.09 2.74
CA GLU A 64 5.30 -13.68 1.54
C GLU A 64 6.72 -14.22 1.80
N ASP A 65 7.55 -13.42 2.48
CA ASP A 65 8.89 -13.84 2.88
C ASP A 65 8.86 -15.04 3.82
N LEU A 66 7.96 -15.03 4.81
CA LEU A 66 7.77 -16.14 5.73
C LEU A 66 7.35 -17.41 4.97
N GLN A 67 6.35 -17.33 4.09
CA GLN A 67 5.91 -18.46 3.27
C GLN A 67 7.06 -19.06 2.45
N ARG A 68 7.86 -18.20 1.80
CA ARG A 68 9.05 -18.62 1.05
C ARG A 68 10.07 -19.32 1.93
N LEU A 69 10.35 -18.78 3.13
CA LEU A 69 11.30 -19.38 4.07
C LEU A 69 10.78 -20.71 4.62
N THR A 70 9.52 -20.79 5.03
CA THR A 70 8.88 -22.02 5.52
C THR A 70 8.89 -23.13 4.45
N ALA A 71 8.58 -22.81 3.20
CA ALA A 71 8.65 -23.76 2.08
C ALA A 71 10.08 -24.25 1.79
N ARG A 72 11.11 -23.43 2.08
CA ARG A 72 12.50 -23.86 1.98
C ARG A 72 12.88 -24.79 3.13
N SER A 73 12.46 -24.47 4.35
CA SER A 73 12.77 -25.23 5.57
C SER A 73 12.06 -26.58 5.63
N SER A 74 10.86 -26.71 5.05
CA SER A 74 10.12 -27.98 5.00
C SER A 74 10.88 -29.08 4.26
N ARG A 75 11.79 -28.74 3.33
CA ARG A 75 12.67 -29.70 2.64
C ARG A 75 13.74 -30.33 3.54
N TYR A 76 13.98 -29.75 4.70
CA TYR A 76 14.91 -30.27 5.71
C TYR A 76 14.17 -30.81 6.94
N LEU A 77 12.85 -30.94 6.87
CA LEU A 77 12.04 -31.49 7.96
C LEU A 77 12.23 -33.02 7.98
N TRP A 78 13.20 -33.49 8.76
CA TRP A 78 13.32 -34.90 9.07
C TRP A 78 12.25 -35.27 10.10
N ILE A 79 11.28 -36.11 9.71
CA ILE A 79 10.30 -36.70 10.62
C ILE A 79 10.87 -38.04 11.11
N PRO A 80 11.20 -38.20 12.41
CA PRO A 80 11.62 -39.48 12.96
C PRO A 80 10.56 -40.56 12.70
N GLY A 81 10.96 -41.70 12.12
CA GLY A 81 10.06 -42.83 11.85
C GLY A 81 9.34 -42.82 10.48
N SER A 82 9.82 -42.05 9.51
CA SER A 82 9.27 -41.99 8.14
C SER A 82 9.83 -43.05 7.17
N GLN A 83 10.47 -44.11 7.67
CA GLN A 83 10.83 -45.34 6.94
C GLN A 83 10.40 -46.57 7.72
#